data_AF-A0A335H4Y7-F1
#
_entry.id   AF-A0A335H4Y7-F1
#
_cell.length_a   1.000
_cell.length_b   1.000
_cell.length_c   1.000
_cell.angle_alpha   90.00
_cell.angle_beta   90.00
_cell.angle_gamma   90.00
#
_symmetry.space_group_name_H-M   'P 1'
#
loop_
_entity.id
_entity.type
_entity.pdbx_description
1 polymer ?
#
loop_
_entity_poly.entity_id
_entity_poly.type
_entity_poly.pdbx_seq_one_letter_code
_entity_poly.pdbx_strand_id
1 'polypeptide(L)'
;MKNHFLVKRDSLFFWLFALIFILVAGFRGGTRDTDVYKYVYDHIYNFPLSSIGSFYDATGMEIGYGIISYIFQSFDFSFSTLLLLFSFLTFLFLKKTSDNLEINAFFVILCYLPVFYANHQLMQMRQGFAVAAVYCGISYIILNKNKLLAWFLFLIGFFIHNVVFALIITFFKYINNLINTEKINFYIKSILFVIIVFLFCRLITDFGLSALTDRIGNYSDTDYSEQRSFFHPANLRSVLLLFIFLIFRSKVKINKIYDYLVLLYSIGLGFRLGFYDFLILSGRISTLFTFSEIFIVPFLFKLRLKTLYSYIAILLYFLINLYINLYYQVPFVVHDYFKQIGS
;
A
#
# COMPACT_ATOMS: atom_id res chain seq x y z
N MET A 1 14.94 -35.44 18.62
CA MET A 1 14.95 -33.96 18.71
C MET A 1 13.55 -33.42 18.54
N LYS A 2 12.86 -33.04 19.62
CA LYS A 2 11.58 -32.33 19.53
C LYS A 2 11.89 -30.85 19.30
N ASN A 3 11.80 -30.41 18.06
CA ASN A 3 11.71 -28.98 17.75
C ASN A 3 10.35 -28.49 18.25
N HIS A 4 10.30 -28.03 19.51
CA HIS A 4 9.19 -27.21 19.94
C HIS A 4 9.20 -25.94 19.09
N PHE A 5 8.21 -25.80 18.20
CA PHE A 5 7.93 -24.55 17.52
C PHE A 5 7.59 -23.49 18.57
N LEU A 6 8.61 -22.77 19.04
CA LEU A 6 8.43 -21.59 19.86
C LEU A 6 7.89 -20.47 18.97
N VAL A 7 6.57 -20.49 18.72
CA VAL A 7 5.87 -19.38 18.09
C VAL A 7 5.96 -18.20 19.05
N LYS A 8 6.66 -17.14 18.65
CA LYS A 8 6.70 -15.89 19.42
C LYS A 8 5.26 -15.42 19.66
N ARG A 9 4.92 -15.08 20.91
CA ARG A 9 3.55 -14.68 21.31
C ARG A 9 2.95 -13.60 20.39
N ASP A 10 3.76 -12.62 19.98
CA ASP A 10 3.33 -11.55 19.06
C ASP A 10 2.95 -12.07 17.67
N SER A 11 3.60 -13.14 17.21
CA SER A 11 3.27 -13.80 15.94
C SER A 11 1.95 -14.57 16.02
N LEU A 12 1.61 -15.13 17.18
CA LEU A 12 0.32 -15.78 17.38
C LEU A 12 -0.81 -14.74 17.35
N PHE A 13 -0.66 -13.66 18.12
CA PHE A 13 -1.64 -12.56 18.11
C PHE A 13 -1.82 -11.94 16.73
N PHE A 14 -0.72 -11.76 15.99
CA PHE A 14 -0.79 -11.33 14.59
C PHE A 14 -1.70 -12.23 13.76
N TRP A 15 -1.48 -13.54 13.77
CA TRP A 15 -2.24 -14.46 12.90
C TRP A 15 -3.68 -14.65 13.35
N LEU A 16 -3.96 -14.63 14.66
CA LEU A 16 -5.33 -14.65 15.17
C LEU A 16 -6.13 -13.43 14.69
N PHE A 17 -5.53 -12.23 14.77
CA PHE A 17 -6.18 -11.01 14.26
C PHE A 17 -6.28 -11.05 12.73
N ALA A 18 -5.19 -11.39 12.04
CA ALA A 18 -5.18 -11.48 10.58
C ALA A 18 -6.24 -12.44 10.06
N LEU A 19 -6.46 -13.58 10.71
CA LEU A 19 -7.45 -14.57 10.29
C LEU A 19 -8.87 -13.98 10.25
N ILE A 20 -9.26 -13.19 11.25
CA ILE A 20 -10.56 -12.51 11.28
C ILE A 20 -10.72 -11.64 10.03
N PHE A 21 -9.71 -10.81 9.75
CA PHE A 21 -9.76 -9.90 8.61
C PHE A 21 -9.58 -10.59 7.25
N ILE A 22 -8.87 -11.72 7.20
CA ILE A 22 -8.81 -12.57 6.00
C ILE A 22 -10.21 -13.07 5.64
N LEU A 23 -10.95 -13.57 6.63
CA LEU A 23 -12.32 -14.04 6.43
C LEU A 23 -13.24 -12.88 6.02
N VAL A 24 -13.13 -11.72 6.66
CA VAL A 24 -13.91 -10.53 6.28
C VAL A 24 -13.64 -10.15 4.82
N ALA A 25 -12.38 -10.11 4.37
CA ALA A 25 -12.04 -9.79 2.99
C ALA A 25 -12.50 -10.87 2.00
N GLY A 26 -12.42 -12.15 2.39
CA GLY A 26 -12.80 -13.29 1.56
C GLY A 26 -14.30 -13.40 1.27
N PHE A 27 -15.13 -12.98 2.22
CA PHE A 27 -16.59 -13.05 2.14
C PHE A 27 -17.26 -11.67 1.98
N ARG A 28 -16.52 -10.68 1.48
CA ARG A 28 -17.08 -9.34 1.21
C ARG A 28 -18.10 -9.37 0.06
N GLY A 29 -19.05 -8.45 0.10
CA GLY A 29 -20.00 -8.19 -0.98
C GLY A 29 -19.45 -7.31 -2.11
N GLY A 30 -20.35 -6.66 -2.85
CA GLY A 30 -20.10 -5.80 -4.02
C GLY A 30 -19.42 -4.47 -3.70
N THR A 31 -18.26 -4.52 -3.04
CA THR A 31 -17.39 -3.35 -2.83
C THR A 31 -16.77 -2.87 -4.13
N ARG A 32 -16.34 -1.61 -4.18
CA ARG A 32 -15.74 -1.01 -5.39
C ARG A 32 -14.61 -1.88 -5.94
N ASP A 33 -14.62 -2.11 -7.24
CA ASP A 33 -13.79 -3.06 -8.03
C ASP A 33 -14.12 -4.57 -7.86
N THR A 34 -14.86 -5.01 -6.84
CA THR A 34 -15.16 -6.44 -6.63
C THR A 34 -15.98 -7.03 -7.77
N ASP A 35 -16.98 -6.31 -8.28
CA ASP A 35 -17.79 -6.78 -9.40
C ASP A 35 -16.94 -6.97 -10.65
N VAL A 36 -16.01 -6.05 -10.91
CA VAL A 36 -15.09 -6.14 -12.05
C VAL A 36 -14.15 -7.33 -11.88
N TYR A 37 -13.61 -7.54 -10.68
CA TYR A 37 -12.77 -8.71 -10.37
C TYR A 37 -13.52 -10.02 -10.55
N LYS A 38 -14.77 -10.08 -10.06
CA LYS A 38 -15.63 -11.26 -10.22
C LYS A 38 -15.96 -11.51 -11.69
N TYR A 39 -16.30 -10.47 -12.44
CA TYR A 39 -16.59 -10.59 -13.87
C TYR A 39 -15.41 -11.19 -14.65
N VAL A 40 -14.20 -10.68 -14.42
CA VAL A 40 -12.99 -11.22 -15.05
C VAL A 40 -12.70 -12.65 -14.60
N TYR A 41 -12.95 -12.97 -13.33
CA TYR A 41 -12.77 -14.31 -12.78
C TYR A 41 -13.73 -15.32 -13.43
N ASP A 42 -15.02 -15.02 -13.46
CA ASP A 42 -16.06 -15.91 -13.96
C ASP A 42 -15.90 -16.18 -15.47
N HIS A 43 -15.36 -15.20 -16.22
CA HIS A 43 -15.18 -15.28 -17.67
C HIS A 43 -13.73 -15.43 -18.12
N ILE A 44 -12.81 -15.91 -17.26
CA ILE A 44 -11.37 -15.84 -17.55
C ILE A 44 -10.98 -16.59 -18.84
N TYR A 45 -11.69 -17.67 -19.18
CA TYR A 45 -11.48 -18.46 -20.39
C TYR A 45 -11.79 -17.71 -21.68
N ASN A 46 -12.55 -16.62 -21.61
CA ASN A 46 -12.90 -15.78 -22.77
C ASN A 46 -11.86 -14.68 -23.04
N PHE A 47 -10.89 -14.47 -22.14
CA PHE A 47 -9.90 -13.41 -22.26
C PHE A 47 -8.56 -13.91 -22.83
N PRO A 48 -7.87 -13.09 -23.64
CA PRO A 48 -6.62 -13.48 -24.30
C PRO A 48 -5.43 -13.46 -23.32
N LEU A 49 -5.15 -14.59 -22.66
CA LEU A 49 -4.02 -14.72 -21.74
C LEU A 49 -2.64 -14.86 -22.41
N SER A 50 -2.60 -15.02 -23.74
CA SER A 50 -1.37 -15.18 -24.51
C SER A 50 -0.59 -13.87 -24.70
N SER A 51 -1.20 -12.71 -24.44
CA SER A 51 -0.62 -11.39 -24.64
C SER A 51 -0.95 -10.47 -23.48
N ILE A 52 0.08 -9.87 -22.89
CA ILE A 52 -0.05 -8.91 -21.77
C ILE A 52 -0.91 -7.71 -22.19
N GLY A 53 -0.66 -7.16 -23.38
CA GLY A 53 -1.39 -6.00 -23.90
C GLY A 53 -2.85 -6.35 -24.17
N SER A 54 -3.11 -7.43 -24.91
CA SER A 54 -4.46 -7.82 -25.29
C SER A 54 -5.34 -8.15 -24.08
N PHE A 55 -4.78 -8.77 -23.03
CA PHE A 55 -5.50 -9.00 -21.79
C PHE A 55 -5.86 -7.70 -21.08
N TYR A 56 -4.91 -6.76 -21.00
CA TYR A 56 -5.12 -5.47 -20.38
C TYR A 56 -6.14 -4.62 -21.14
N ASP A 57 -6.11 -4.64 -22.47
CA ASP A 57 -7.08 -3.91 -23.30
C ASP A 57 -8.50 -4.47 -23.13
N ALA A 58 -8.66 -5.79 -22.98
CA ALA A 58 -9.95 -6.43 -22.81
C ALA A 58 -10.55 -6.28 -21.39
N THR A 59 -9.71 -6.32 -20.36
CA THR A 59 -10.16 -6.40 -18.96
C THR A 59 -9.89 -5.14 -18.14
N GLY A 60 -8.97 -4.31 -18.62
CA GLY A 60 -8.40 -3.20 -17.87
C GLY A 60 -7.49 -3.63 -16.70
N MET A 61 -7.14 -4.91 -16.60
CA MET A 61 -6.37 -5.52 -15.51
C MET A 61 -5.04 -6.09 -16.00
N GLU A 62 -4.06 -6.14 -15.11
CA GLU A 62 -2.76 -6.72 -15.37
C GLU A 62 -2.82 -8.25 -15.45
N ILE A 63 -2.03 -8.80 -16.37
CA ILE A 63 -2.02 -10.23 -16.73
C ILE A 63 -1.81 -11.17 -15.53
N GLY A 64 -1.08 -10.74 -14.50
CA GLY A 64 -0.86 -11.55 -13.31
C GLY A 64 -2.15 -11.92 -12.59
N TYR A 65 -3.15 -11.01 -12.55
CA TYR A 65 -4.46 -11.33 -12.01
C TYR A 65 -5.20 -12.35 -12.88
N GLY A 66 -5.09 -12.22 -14.20
CA GLY A 66 -5.68 -13.16 -15.16
C GLY A 66 -5.11 -14.57 -15.02
N ILE A 67 -3.79 -14.70 -14.91
CA ILE A 67 -3.12 -15.99 -14.72
C ILE A 67 -3.56 -16.67 -13.42
N ILE A 68 -3.61 -15.93 -12.30
CA ILE A 68 -4.06 -16.52 -11.02
C ILE A 68 -5.54 -16.92 -11.11
N SER A 69 -6.38 -16.08 -11.73
CA SER A 69 -7.81 -16.38 -11.94
C SER A 69 -8.01 -17.65 -12.76
N TYR A 70 -7.25 -17.79 -13.86
CA TYR A 70 -7.28 -18.98 -14.72
C TYR A 70 -6.86 -20.24 -13.96
N ILE A 71 -5.79 -20.17 -13.17
CA ILE A 71 -5.34 -21.29 -12.33
C ILE A 71 -6.45 -21.69 -11.36
N PHE A 72 -7.03 -20.72 -10.64
CA PHE A 72 -8.07 -20.99 -9.64
C PHE A 72 -9.35 -21.58 -10.26
N GLN A 73 -9.81 -21.02 -11.38
CA GLN A 73 -10.98 -21.54 -12.06
C GLN A 73 -10.73 -22.95 -12.64
N SER A 74 -9.50 -23.26 -13.06
CA SER A 74 -9.13 -24.60 -13.55
C SER A 74 -9.13 -25.68 -12.46
N PHE A 75 -9.17 -25.29 -11.18
CA PHE A 75 -9.35 -26.18 -10.04
C PHE A 75 -10.75 -26.07 -9.41
N ASP A 76 -11.71 -25.45 -10.10
CA ASP A 76 -13.07 -25.20 -9.63
C ASP A 76 -13.14 -24.46 -8.28
N PHE A 77 -12.13 -23.64 -7.97
CA PHE A 77 -12.17 -22.83 -6.77
C PHE A 77 -13.18 -21.69 -6.90
N SER A 78 -13.77 -21.29 -5.77
CA SER A 78 -14.67 -20.15 -5.74
C SER A 78 -13.91 -18.81 -5.84
N PHE A 79 -14.59 -17.76 -6.30
CA PHE A 79 -14.04 -16.41 -6.25
C PHE A 79 -13.66 -15.97 -4.82
N SER A 80 -14.45 -16.36 -3.81
CA SER A 80 -14.11 -16.12 -2.40
C SER A 80 -12.79 -16.77 -1.99
N THR A 81 -12.46 -17.95 -2.54
CA THR A 81 -11.16 -18.61 -2.32
C THR A 81 -10.01 -17.77 -2.87
N LEU A 82 -10.18 -17.15 -4.04
CA LEU A 82 -9.22 -16.19 -4.60
C LEU A 82 -9.05 -14.98 -3.68
N LEU A 83 -10.15 -14.39 -3.20
CA LEU A 83 -10.12 -13.26 -2.27
C LEU A 83 -9.36 -13.59 -0.97
N LEU A 84 -9.63 -14.78 -0.41
CA LEU A 84 -8.93 -15.30 0.77
C LEU A 84 -7.43 -15.44 0.53
N LEU A 85 -7.01 -15.98 -0.63
CA LEU A 85 -5.59 -16.10 -0.97
C LEU A 85 -4.91 -14.72 -0.99
N PHE A 86 -5.46 -13.75 -1.70
CA PHE A 86 -4.87 -12.41 -1.80
C PHE A 86 -4.77 -11.72 -0.44
N SER A 87 -5.81 -11.82 0.38
CA SER A 87 -5.79 -11.26 1.74
C SER A 87 -4.73 -11.95 2.60
N PHE A 88 -4.69 -13.29 2.58
CA PHE A 88 -3.68 -14.06 3.30
C PHE A 88 -2.26 -13.68 2.91
N LEU A 89 -1.96 -13.63 1.61
CA LEU A 89 -0.64 -13.26 1.11
C LEU A 89 -0.27 -11.81 1.47
N THR A 90 -1.24 -10.90 1.46
CA THR A 90 -1.03 -9.51 1.90
C THR A 90 -0.58 -9.49 3.36
N PHE A 91 -1.29 -10.17 4.27
CA PHE A 91 -0.89 -10.26 5.67
C PHE A 91 0.44 -11.02 5.86
N LEU A 92 0.71 -12.07 5.08
CA LEU A 92 1.98 -12.78 5.09
C LEU A 92 3.15 -11.83 4.78
N PHE A 93 3.03 -10.99 3.76
CA PHE A 93 4.07 -10.02 3.41
C PHE A 93 4.20 -8.89 4.43
N LEU A 94 3.09 -8.43 5.03
CA LEU A 94 3.15 -7.50 6.17
C LEU A 94 3.92 -8.11 7.35
N LYS A 95 3.62 -9.36 7.69
CA LYS A 95 4.31 -10.10 8.74
C LYS A 95 5.80 -10.23 8.44
N LYS A 96 6.13 -10.65 7.22
CA LYS A 96 7.52 -10.88 6.81
C LYS A 96 8.34 -9.59 6.80
N THR A 97 7.74 -8.49 6.32
CA THR A 97 8.35 -7.16 6.40
C THR A 97 8.59 -6.78 7.86
N SER A 98 7.59 -6.94 8.73
CA SER A 98 7.70 -6.63 10.16
C SER A 98 8.83 -7.42 10.84
N ASP A 99 8.89 -8.73 10.58
CA ASP A 99 9.93 -9.61 11.11
C ASP A 99 11.32 -9.19 10.59
N ASN A 100 11.42 -8.82 9.31
CA ASN A 100 12.66 -8.33 8.73
C ASN A 100 13.14 -7.03 9.38
N LEU A 101 12.21 -6.10 9.62
CA LEU A 101 12.48 -4.81 10.27
C LEU A 101 12.59 -4.91 11.80
N GLU A 102 12.39 -6.11 12.35
CA GLU A 102 12.39 -6.40 13.79
C GLU A 102 11.40 -5.54 14.60
N ILE A 103 10.26 -5.19 14.00
CA ILE A 103 9.19 -4.44 14.68
C ILE A 103 8.05 -5.39 15.05
N ASN A 104 7.22 -4.99 16.01
CA ASN A 104 6.09 -5.79 16.43
C ASN A 104 5.05 -5.87 15.30
N ALA A 105 4.90 -7.05 14.71
CA ALA A 105 3.98 -7.27 13.59
C ALA A 105 2.51 -7.01 13.98
N PHE A 106 2.13 -7.27 15.23
CA PHE A 106 0.78 -6.98 15.71
C PHE A 106 0.49 -5.47 15.65
N PHE A 107 1.47 -4.62 16.00
CA PHE A 107 1.34 -3.17 15.84
C PHE A 107 1.24 -2.75 14.37
N VAL A 108 1.92 -3.45 13.47
CA VAL A 108 1.80 -3.20 12.03
C VAL A 108 0.37 -3.47 11.54
N ILE A 109 -0.28 -4.56 11.98
CA ILE A 109 -1.70 -4.80 11.68
C ILE A 109 -2.58 -3.68 12.24
N LEU A 110 -2.36 -3.28 13.50
CA LEU A 110 -3.13 -2.19 14.10
C LEU A 110 -2.92 -0.85 13.38
N CYS A 111 -1.77 -0.61 12.76
CA CYS A 111 -1.61 0.55 11.89
C CYS A 111 -2.30 0.38 10.52
N TYR A 112 -2.22 -0.83 9.97
CA TYR A 112 -2.71 -1.15 8.63
C TYR A 112 -4.23 -1.13 8.51
N LEU A 113 -4.92 -1.73 9.47
CA LEU A 113 -6.38 -1.88 9.46
C LEU A 113 -7.13 -0.54 9.29
N PRO A 114 -6.91 0.48 10.12
CA PRO A 114 -7.69 1.71 10.06
C PRO A 114 -7.31 2.61 8.88
N VAL A 115 -6.15 2.41 8.24
CA VAL A 115 -5.67 3.31 7.17
C VAL A 115 -5.85 2.70 5.79
N PHE A 116 -5.50 1.43 5.63
CA PHE A 116 -5.38 0.80 4.31
C PHE A 116 -6.33 -0.35 4.10
N TYR A 117 -6.75 -1.10 5.12
CA TYR A 117 -7.49 -2.35 4.90
C TYR A 117 -8.77 -2.19 4.06
N ALA A 118 -9.59 -1.17 4.34
CA ALA A 118 -10.78 -0.90 3.54
C ALA A 118 -10.44 -0.64 2.05
N ASN A 119 -9.47 0.23 1.79
CA ASN A 119 -9.05 0.53 0.41
C ASN A 119 -8.32 -0.64 -0.25
N HIS A 120 -7.37 -1.27 0.42
CA HIS A 120 -6.41 -2.22 -0.15
C HIS A 120 -6.85 -3.68 -0.07
N GLN A 121 -7.81 -4.06 0.79
CA GLN A 121 -8.30 -5.44 0.85
C GLN A 121 -9.79 -5.58 0.63
N LEU A 122 -10.60 -4.54 0.85
CA LEU A 122 -12.02 -4.60 0.50
C LEU A 122 -12.28 -4.06 -0.90
N MET A 123 -11.52 -3.09 -1.41
CA MET A 123 -11.76 -2.53 -2.74
C MET A 123 -10.66 -2.90 -3.74
N GLN A 124 -9.46 -2.36 -3.55
CA GLN A 124 -8.34 -2.46 -4.49
C GLN A 124 -7.36 -3.57 -4.11
N MET A 125 -7.86 -4.80 -4.02
CA MET A 125 -7.09 -5.95 -3.50
C MET A 125 -5.77 -6.22 -4.24
N ARG A 126 -5.75 -5.99 -5.56
CA ARG A 126 -4.57 -6.21 -6.41
C ARG A 126 -3.46 -5.23 -6.03
N GLN A 127 -3.81 -3.95 -5.86
CA GLN A 127 -2.89 -2.92 -5.37
C GLN A 127 -2.41 -3.23 -3.95
N GLY A 128 -3.32 -3.62 -3.05
CA GLY A 128 -2.98 -3.96 -1.66
C GLY A 128 -1.94 -5.07 -1.55
N PHE A 129 -2.17 -6.17 -2.27
CA PHE A 129 -1.23 -7.28 -2.37
C PHE A 129 0.10 -6.85 -2.97
N ALA A 130 0.08 -6.16 -4.12
CA ALA A 130 1.28 -5.80 -4.86
C ALA A 130 2.18 -4.87 -4.03
N VAL A 131 1.60 -3.87 -3.35
CA VAL A 131 2.32 -2.98 -2.44
C VAL A 131 2.93 -3.75 -1.27
N ALA A 132 2.17 -4.65 -0.61
CA ALA A 132 2.71 -5.45 0.49
C ALA A 132 3.88 -6.34 0.04
N ALA A 133 3.77 -6.99 -1.13
CA ALA A 133 4.85 -7.79 -1.72
C ALA A 133 6.10 -6.94 -2.00
N VAL A 134 5.92 -5.75 -2.60
CA VAL A 134 7.04 -4.83 -2.88
C VAL A 134 7.68 -4.36 -1.58
N TYR A 135 6.93 -3.95 -0.56
CA TYR A 135 7.53 -3.58 0.75
C TYR A 135 8.29 -4.72 1.42
N CYS A 136 7.83 -5.96 1.25
CA CYS A 136 8.59 -7.12 1.67
C CYS A 136 9.93 -7.18 0.92
N GLY A 137 9.94 -7.05 -0.41
CA GLY A 137 11.16 -6.97 -1.21
C GLY A 137 12.09 -5.81 -0.82
N ILE A 138 11.54 -4.62 -0.58
CA ILE A 138 12.23 -3.43 -0.06
C ILE A 138 13.00 -3.78 1.22
N SER A 139 12.34 -4.45 2.16
CA SER A 139 12.98 -4.85 3.43
C SER A 139 14.16 -5.79 3.22
N TYR A 140 14.11 -6.68 2.21
CA TYR A 140 15.22 -7.57 1.87
C TYR A 140 16.41 -6.79 1.28
N ILE A 141 16.16 -5.80 0.43
CA ILE A 141 17.23 -4.98 -0.20
C ILE A 141 17.91 -4.10 0.85
N ILE A 142 17.14 -3.33 1.63
CA ILE A 142 17.70 -2.38 2.60
C ILE A 142 18.56 -3.11 3.65
N LEU A 143 18.16 -4.32 4.03
CA LEU A 143 18.87 -5.13 5.01
C LEU A 143 20.01 -5.98 4.40
N ASN A 144 20.32 -5.82 3.11
CA ASN A 144 21.31 -6.64 2.39
C ASN A 144 21.10 -8.15 2.56
N LYS A 145 19.83 -8.59 2.62
CA LYS A 145 19.44 -10.00 2.68
C LYS A 145 19.39 -10.58 1.25
N ASN A 146 18.59 -11.64 1.03
CA ASN A 146 18.44 -12.28 -0.27
C ASN A 146 17.86 -11.32 -1.33
N LYS A 147 18.74 -10.75 -2.17
CA LYS A 147 18.38 -9.81 -3.24
C LYS A 147 17.57 -10.45 -4.36
N LEU A 148 17.81 -11.74 -4.66
CA LEU A 148 17.04 -12.47 -5.67
C LEU A 148 15.58 -12.58 -5.27
N LEU A 149 15.32 -12.91 -4.00
CA LEU A 149 13.96 -12.93 -3.47
C LEU A 149 13.31 -11.54 -3.54
N ALA A 150 14.05 -10.46 -3.28
CA ALA A 150 13.52 -9.11 -3.40
C ALA A 150 13.08 -8.77 -4.83
N TRP A 151 13.94 -9.05 -5.83
CA TRP A 151 13.61 -8.83 -7.24
C TRP A 151 12.44 -9.70 -7.71
N PHE A 152 12.35 -10.94 -7.22
CA PHE A 152 11.20 -11.81 -7.47
C PHE A 152 9.89 -11.21 -6.91
N LEU A 153 9.92 -10.67 -5.69
CA LEU A 153 8.75 -10.00 -5.10
C LEU A 153 8.36 -8.72 -5.86
N PHE A 154 9.33 -7.97 -6.36
CA PHE A 154 9.08 -6.80 -7.22
C PHE A 154 8.40 -7.21 -8.53
N LEU A 155 8.87 -8.29 -9.15
CA LEU A 155 8.30 -8.85 -10.36
C LEU A 155 6.85 -9.29 -10.14
N ILE A 156 6.59 -10.04 -9.07
CA ILE A 156 5.23 -10.45 -8.69
C ILE A 156 4.33 -9.22 -8.49
N GLY A 157 4.79 -8.24 -7.72
CA GLY A 157 4.02 -7.01 -7.48
C GLY A 157 3.66 -6.31 -8.79
N PHE A 158 4.64 -6.15 -9.68
CA PHE A 158 4.46 -5.49 -10.98
C PHE A 158 3.44 -6.20 -11.88
N PHE A 159 3.50 -7.53 -11.97
CA PHE A 159 2.56 -8.30 -12.80
C PHE A 159 1.13 -8.32 -12.26
N ILE A 160 0.95 -8.12 -10.96
CA ILE A 160 -0.38 -8.05 -10.34
C ILE A 160 -0.96 -6.65 -10.40
N HIS A 161 -0.12 -5.63 -10.20
CA HIS A 161 -0.52 -4.24 -10.32
C HIS A 161 0.66 -3.36 -10.73
N ASN A 162 0.64 -2.86 -11.96
CA ASN A 162 1.82 -2.24 -12.58
C ASN A 162 2.23 -0.90 -11.96
N VAL A 163 1.30 -0.21 -11.28
CA VAL A 163 1.55 1.11 -10.66
C VAL A 163 2.64 1.02 -9.58
N VAL A 164 2.86 -0.15 -8.98
CA VAL A 164 3.98 -0.36 -8.03
C VAL A 164 5.36 -0.17 -8.68
N PHE A 165 5.44 -0.12 -10.01
CA PHE A 165 6.66 0.27 -10.71
C PHE A 165 7.18 1.64 -10.26
N ALA A 166 6.30 2.60 -9.98
CA ALA A 166 6.68 3.91 -9.46
C ALA A 166 7.50 3.77 -8.15
N LEU A 167 7.13 2.83 -7.29
CA LEU A 167 7.88 2.52 -6.07
C LEU A 167 9.20 1.81 -6.37
N ILE A 168 9.21 0.85 -7.31
CA ILE A 168 10.42 0.10 -7.71
C ILE A 168 11.49 1.02 -8.30
N ILE A 169 11.11 2.08 -9.03
CA ILE A 169 12.04 3.07 -9.61
C ILE A 169 12.95 3.70 -8.53
N THR A 170 12.52 3.79 -7.27
CA THR A 170 13.36 4.31 -6.18
C THR A 170 14.65 3.51 -5.95
N PHE A 171 14.70 2.27 -6.43
CA PHE A 171 15.88 1.40 -6.36
C PHE A 171 16.82 1.52 -7.56
N PHE A 172 16.45 2.29 -8.59
CA PHE A 172 17.37 2.56 -9.69
C PHE A 172 18.58 3.36 -9.19
N LYS A 173 19.77 3.02 -9.70
CA LYS A 173 21.07 3.45 -9.16
C LYS A 173 21.12 4.94 -8.83
N TYR A 174 20.62 5.80 -9.72
CA TYR A 174 20.68 7.25 -9.55
C TYR A 174 19.78 7.77 -8.42
N ILE A 175 18.51 7.33 -8.38
CA ILE A 175 17.56 7.71 -7.34
C ILE A 175 17.97 7.11 -6.01
N ASN A 176 18.41 5.84 -6.01
CA ASN A 176 18.90 5.18 -4.81
C ASN A 176 20.15 5.89 -4.24
N ASN A 177 21.04 6.41 -5.07
CA ASN A 177 22.18 7.22 -4.62
C ASN A 177 21.73 8.54 -3.99
N LEU A 178 20.72 9.21 -4.56
CA LEU A 178 20.14 10.43 -3.98
C LEU A 178 19.46 10.16 -2.64
N ILE A 179 18.73 9.04 -2.52
CA ILE A 179 18.08 8.64 -1.27
C ILE A 179 19.14 8.34 -0.19
N ASN A 180 20.21 7.63 -0.56
CA ASN A 180 21.24 7.19 0.39
C ASN A 180 22.37 8.21 0.63
N THR A 181 22.39 9.35 -0.08
CA THR A 181 23.44 10.36 0.12
C THR A 181 23.41 10.91 1.54
N GLU A 182 24.59 10.96 2.17
CA GLU A 182 24.81 11.55 3.50
C GLU A 182 25.26 13.03 3.39
N LYS A 183 25.48 13.55 2.17
CA LYS A 183 25.91 14.94 1.93
C LYS A 183 24.85 15.98 2.28
N ILE A 184 23.57 15.62 2.19
CA ILE A 184 22.44 16.51 2.47
C ILE A 184 21.84 16.09 3.81
N ASN A 185 21.63 17.08 4.70
CA ASN A 185 20.96 16.86 5.97
C ASN A 185 19.60 16.17 5.76
N PHE A 186 19.32 15.13 6.54
CA PHE A 186 18.13 14.30 6.37
C PHE A 186 16.81 15.08 6.41
N TYR A 187 16.69 16.08 7.28
CA TYR A 187 15.48 16.91 7.39
C TYR A 187 15.27 17.71 6.11
N ILE A 188 16.33 18.37 5.62
CA ILE A 188 16.32 19.11 4.36
C ILE A 188 16.00 18.17 3.20
N LYS A 189 16.65 17.00 3.15
CA LYS A 189 16.42 15.99 2.12
C LYS A 189 14.94 15.56 2.07
N SER A 190 14.33 15.30 3.22
CA SER A 190 12.92 14.89 3.30
C SER A 190 11.98 15.97 2.73
N ILE A 191 12.20 17.24 3.08
CA ILE A 191 11.42 18.37 2.57
C ILE A 191 11.67 18.58 1.06
N LEU A 192 12.92 18.45 0.60
CA LEU A 192 13.26 18.56 -0.83
C LEU A 192 12.53 17.50 -1.66
N PHE A 193 12.45 16.25 -1.20
CA PHE A 193 11.68 15.21 -1.91
C PHE A 193 10.20 15.58 -2.02
N VAL A 194 9.57 16.13 -0.97
CA VAL A 194 8.18 16.62 -1.05
C VAL A 194 8.06 17.70 -2.12
N ILE A 195 8.93 18.72 -2.10
CA ILE A 195 8.89 19.86 -3.03
C ILE A 195 9.13 19.41 -4.47
N ILE A 196 10.16 18.61 -4.72
CA ILE A 196 10.51 18.15 -6.07
C ILE A 196 9.36 17.34 -6.68
N VAL A 197 8.80 16.39 -5.90
CA VAL A 197 7.70 15.56 -6.39
C VAL A 197 6.43 16.39 -6.57
N PHE A 198 6.13 17.32 -5.65
CA PHE A 198 5.02 18.27 -5.80
C PHE A 198 5.14 19.07 -7.10
N LEU A 199 6.29 19.70 -7.34
CA LEU A 199 6.54 20.47 -8.55
C LEU A 199 6.45 19.60 -9.80
N PHE A 200 7.01 18.39 -9.78
CA PHE A 200 6.91 17.44 -10.88
C PHE A 200 5.44 17.10 -11.21
N CYS A 201 4.61 16.85 -10.20
CA CYS A 201 3.18 16.60 -10.40
C CYS A 201 2.48 17.83 -11.00
N ARG A 202 2.78 19.04 -10.49
CA ARG A 202 2.22 20.29 -11.04
C ARG A 202 2.63 20.52 -12.49
N LEU A 203 3.88 20.24 -12.84
CA LEU A 203 4.33 20.31 -14.22
C LEU A 203 3.54 19.33 -15.11
N ILE A 204 3.29 18.10 -14.65
CA ILE A 204 2.47 17.15 -15.42
C ILE A 204 1.05 17.66 -15.64
N THR A 205 0.41 18.19 -14.60
CA THR A 205 -0.97 18.68 -14.69
C THR A 205 -1.08 19.96 -15.50
N ASP A 206 -0.19 20.92 -15.28
CA ASP A 206 -0.27 22.27 -15.85
C ASP A 206 0.14 22.30 -17.32
N PHE A 207 1.05 21.41 -17.75
CA PHE A 207 1.42 21.26 -19.17
C PHE A 207 0.50 20.31 -19.94
N GLY A 208 -0.62 19.87 -19.35
CA GLY A 208 -1.60 19.01 -20.03
C GLY A 208 -1.07 17.64 -20.43
N LEU A 209 0.05 17.17 -19.85
CA LEU A 209 0.55 15.81 -20.09
C LEU A 209 -0.42 14.74 -19.55
N SER A 210 -1.40 15.13 -18.74
CA SER A 210 -2.53 14.27 -18.35
C SER A 210 -3.35 13.78 -19.54
N ALA A 211 -3.40 14.53 -20.64
CA ALA A 211 -4.11 14.16 -21.87
C ALA A 211 -3.36 13.13 -22.73
N LEU A 212 -2.12 12.76 -22.39
CA LEU A 212 -1.31 11.80 -23.17
C LEU A 212 -1.72 10.33 -22.97
N THR A 213 -2.62 10.04 -22.02
CA THR A 213 -3.15 8.69 -21.83
C THR A 213 -4.65 8.74 -21.60
N ASP A 214 -5.42 8.00 -22.38
CA ASP A 214 -6.89 7.96 -22.34
C ASP A 214 -7.44 7.70 -20.93
N ARG A 215 -6.73 6.90 -20.12
CA ARG A 215 -7.11 6.64 -18.72
C ARG A 215 -6.94 7.84 -17.79
N ILE A 216 -5.87 8.63 -17.93
CA ILE A 216 -5.70 9.83 -17.10
C ILE A 216 -6.71 10.89 -17.52
N GLY A 217 -6.99 11.02 -18.82
CA GLY A 217 -8.10 11.85 -19.35
C GLY A 217 -9.47 11.42 -18.81
N ASN A 218 -9.76 10.12 -18.77
CA ASN A 218 -11.01 9.62 -18.18
C ASN A 218 -11.12 9.90 -16.67
N TYR A 219 -10.00 10.00 -15.95
CA TYR A 219 -9.98 10.42 -14.54
C TYR A 219 -10.03 11.95 -14.35
N SER A 220 -9.76 12.74 -15.40
CA SER A 220 -9.89 14.20 -15.39
C SER A 220 -11.28 14.69 -15.78
N ASP A 221 -12.01 13.94 -16.62
CA ASP A 221 -13.21 14.43 -17.31
C ASP A 221 -14.55 13.89 -16.74
N THR A 222 -14.51 13.06 -15.70
CA THR A 222 -15.71 12.39 -15.13
C THR A 222 -16.06 12.89 -13.73
N ASP A 223 -17.20 12.47 -13.16
CA ASP A 223 -17.62 12.65 -11.75
C ASP A 223 -16.56 12.18 -10.71
N TYR A 224 -15.47 11.56 -11.17
CA TYR A 224 -14.30 11.19 -10.38
C TYR A 224 -13.23 12.30 -10.26
N SER A 225 -13.46 13.43 -10.92
CA SER A 225 -12.68 14.67 -10.82
C SER A 225 -13.03 15.51 -9.59
N GLU A 226 -13.72 14.93 -8.59
CA GLU A 226 -14.00 15.60 -7.31
C GLU A 226 -12.74 16.26 -6.76
N GLN A 227 -12.69 17.58 -6.89
CA GLN A 227 -11.55 18.37 -6.47
C GLN A 227 -11.50 18.33 -4.95
N ARG A 228 -10.48 17.69 -4.39
CA ARG A 228 -10.18 17.85 -2.97
C ARG A 228 -9.42 19.14 -2.79
N SER A 229 -9.89 19.98 -1.87
CA SER A 229 -9.10 21.15 -1.44
C SER A 229 -7.70 20.70 -0.98
N PHE A 230 -6.69 21.53 -1.25
CA PHE A 230 -5.34 21.33 -0.73
C PHE A 230 -5.34 21.08 0.80
N PHE A 231 -6.23 21.78 1.53
CA PHE A 231 -6.40 21.70 2.98
C PHE A 231 -7.37 20.60 3.44
N HIS A 232 -7.75 19.66 2.56
CA HIS A 232 -8.59 18.54 2.95
C HIS A 232 -7.99 17.78 4.16
N PRO A 233 -8.79 17.33 5.15
CA PRO A 233 -8.27 16.74 6.40
C PRO A 233 -7.26 15.61 6.20
N ALA A 234 -7.45 14.78 5.17
CA ALA A 234 -6.52 13.70 4.84
C ALA A 234 -5.13 14.19 4.36
N ASN A 235 -5.05 15.37 3.74
CA ASN A 235 -3.78 16.01 3.35
C ASN A 235 -3.08 16.57 4.59
N LEU A 236 -3.82 17.31 5.42
CA LEU A 236 -3.32 17.84 6.70
C LEU A 236 -2.78 16.73 7.60
N ARG A 237 -3.52 15.62 7.73
CA ARG A 237 -3.07 14.42 8.44
C ARG A 237 -1.72 13.92 7.93
N SER A 238 -1.54 13.84 6.61
CA SER A 238 -0.31 13.32 6.01
C SER A 238 0.88 14.25 6.25
N VAL A 239 0.65 15.57 6.20
CA VAL A 239 1.67 16.58 6.55
C VAL A 239 2.06 16.47 8.03
N LEU A 240 1.07 16.40 8.94
CA LEU A 240 1.29 16.27 10.38
C LEU A 240 2.09 15.00 10.72
N LEU A 241 1.78 13.87 10.07
CA LEU A 241 2.53 12.63 10.27
C LEU A 241 3.98 12.75 9.83
N LEU A 242 4.27 13.40 8.69
CA LEU A 242 5.65 13.65 8.29
C LEU A 242 6.39 14.49 9.36
N PHE A 243 5.76 15.54 9.89
CA PHE A 243 6.36 16.33 10.98
C PHE A 243 6.64 15.49 12.23
N ILE A 244 5.70 14.62 12.64
CA ILE A 244 5.91 13.67 13.74
C ILE A 244 7.11 12.77 13.44
N PHE A 245 7.19 12.19 12.23
CA PHE A 245 8.30 11.31 11.86
C PHE A 245 9.65 12.01 11.89
N LEU A 246 9.71 13.29 11.50
CA LEU A 246 10.91 14.09 11.56
C LEU A 246 11.28 14.44 13.02
N ILE A 247 10.35 14.98 13.81
CA ILE A 247 10.60 15.40 15.20
C ILE A 247 11.06 14.23 16.07
N PHE A 248 10.41 13.07 15.93
CA PHE A 248 10.70 11.89 16.73
C PHE A 248 11.87 11.06 16.18
N ARG A 249 12.50 11.45 15.06
CA ARG A 249 13.73 10.82 14.57
C ARG A 249 14.85 10.89 15.63
N SER A 250 15.45 9.75 15.97
CA SER A 250 16.57 9.72 16.92
C SER A 250 17.80 10.41 16.34
N LYS A 251 18.27 11.47 17.02
CA LYS A 251 19.53 12.14 16.68
C LYS A 251 20.76 11.33 17.11
N VAL A 252 20.60 10.42 18.09
CA VAL A 252 21.71 9.67 18.73
C VAL A 252 21.90 8.29 18.10
N LYS A 253 20.84 7.67 17.56
CA LYS A 253 20.90 6.38 16.86
C LYS A 253 20.30 6.53 15.46
N ILE A 254 21.14 6.88 14.49
CA ILE A 254 20.75 6.95 13.08
C ILE A 254 20.35 5.54 12.65
N ASN A 255 19.10 5.37 12.23
CA ASN A 255 18.61 4.12 11.69
C ASN A 255 18.30 4.31 10.20
N LYS A 256 19.16 3.76 9.34
CA LYS A 256 19.06 3.94 7.88
C LYS A 256 17.73 3.39 7.32
N ILE A 257 17.16 2.37 7.94
CA ILE A 257 15.85 1.81 7.55
C ILE A 257 14.75 2.83 7.83
N TYR A 258 14.75 3.40 9.04
CA TYR A 258 13.78 4.42 9.44
C TYR A 258 13.84 5.61 8.48
N ASP A 259 15.05 6.11 8.23
CA ASP A 259 15.28 7.23 7.32
C ASP A 259 14.77 6.93 5.91
N TYR A 260 15.03 5.72 5.40
CA TYR A 260 14.54 5.29 4.09
C TYR A 260 13.01 5.26 4.03
N LEU A 261 12.35 4.68 5.02
CA LEU A 261 10.88 4.61 5.08
C LEU A 261 10.26 6.02 5.13
N VAL A 262 10.84 6.92 5.90
CA VAL A 262 10.40 8.32 5.97
C VAL A 262 10.62 9.05 4.65
N LEU A 263 11.71 8.79 3.92
CA LEU A 263 11.91 9.35 2.58
C LEU A 263 10.88 8.84 1.57
N LEU A 264 10.53 7.54 1.62
CA LEU A 264 9.39 7.03 0.84
C LEU A 264 8.12 7.78 1.22
N TYR A 265 7.85 7.97 2.51
CA TYR A 265 6.68 8.73 2.97
C TYR A 265 6.67 10.17 2.42
N SER A 266 7.82 10.85 2.41
CA SER A 266 7.99 12.18 1.84
C SER A 266 7.68 12.23 0.34
N ILE A 267 8.14 11.24 -0.44
CA ILE A 267 7.78 11.10 -1.86
C ILE A 267 6.26 10.94 -2.01
N GLY A 268 5.65 10.09 -1.19
CA GLY A 268 4.20 9.90 -1.17
C GLY A 268 3.42 11.16 -0.83
N LEU A 269 3.89 11.94 0.15
CA LEU A 269 3.29 13.23 0.49
C LEU A 269 3.41 14.23 -0.68
N GLY A 270 4.55 14.24 -1.38
CA GLY A 270 4.72 15.05 -2.58
C GLY A 270 3.70 14.71 -3.67
N PHE A 271 3.48 13.42 -3.96
CA PHE A 271 2.44 12.98 -4.90
C PHE A 271 1.04 13.39 -4.43
N ARG A 272 0.77 13.20 -3.14
CA ARG A 272 -0.54 13.51 -2.55
C ARG A 272 -0.91 14.98 -2.70
N LEU A 273 0.03 15.87 -2.38
CA LEU A 273 -0.14 17.32 -2.45
C LEU A 273 -0.04 17.84 -3.88
N GLY A 274 0.78 17.21 -4.73
CA GLY A 274 0.98 17.62 -6.12
C GLY A 274 -0.26 17.39 -6.98
N PHE A 275 -0.92 16.25 -6.80
CA PHE A 275 -2.16 15.88 -7.49
C PHE A 275 -3.42 16.17 -6.67
N TYR A 276 -3.40 17.14 -5.75
CA TYR A 276 -4.52 17.37 -4.82
C TYR A 276 -5.88 17.58 -5.52
N ASP A 277 -5.85 18.15 -6.73
CA ASP A 277 -6.95 18.38 -7.66
C ASP A 277 -7.42 17.12 -8.43
N PHE A 278 -6.64 16.03 -8.40
CA PHE A 278 -6.97 14.73 -9.02
C PHE A 278 -7.09 13.64 -7.95
N LEU A 279 -8.30 13.46 -7.41
CA LEU A 279 -8.58 12.56 -6.28
C LEU A 279 -8.01 11.15 -6.46
N ILE A 280 -8.25 10.54 -7.62
CA ILE A 280 -7.84 9.17 -7.91
C ILE A 280 -6.32 9.08 -8.03
N LEU A 281 -5.68 10.01 -8.72
CA LEU A 281 -4.24 9.98 -8.96
C LEU A 281 -3.46 10.26 -7.67
N SER A 282 -3.88 11.28 -6.92
CA SER A 282 -3.38 11.57 -5.57
C SER A 282 -3.55 10.37 -4.67
N GLY A 283 -4.72 9.74 -4.63
CA GLY A 283 -4.98 8.56 -3.81
C GLY A 283 -4.13 7.35 -4.19
N ARG A 284 -4.17 6.93 -5.45
CA ARG A 284 -3.57 5.65 -5.88
C ARG A 284 -2.05 5.69 -5.91
N ILE A 285 -1.43 6.79 -6.38
CA ILE A 285 0.04 6.87 -6.45
C ILE A 285 0.62 7.17 -5.07
N SER A 286 0.05 8.12 -4.32
CA SER A 286 0.61 8.47 -3.00
C SER A 286 0.57 7.30 -2.03
N THR A 287 -0.48 6.47 -2.06
CA THR A 287 -0.65 5.32 -1.16
C THR A 287 0.41 4.25 -1.35
N LEU A 288 1.04 4.14 -2.53
CA LEU A 288 2.19 3.24 -2.72
C LEU A 288 3.35 3.62 -1.79
N PHE A 289 3.60 4.92 -1.66
CA PHE A 289 4.74 5.46 -0.92
C PHE A 289 4.40 5.73 0.54
N THR A 290 3.19 6.23 0.84
CA THR A 290 2.73 6.46 2.22
C THR A 290 2.39 5.15 2.94
N PHE A 291 2.32 4.02 2.25
CA PHE A 291 2.23 2.70 2.86
C PHE A 291 3.34 2.43 3.88
N SER A 292 4.51 3.07 3.72
CA SER A 292 5.61 3.00 4.69
C SER A 292 5.19 3.39 6.10
N GLU A 293 4.15 4.21 6.26
CA GLU A 293 3.58 4.65 7.53
C GLU A 293 3.32 3.51 8.51
N ILE A 294 2.74 2.40 8.04
CA ILE A 294 2.36 1.27 8.90
C ILE A 294 3.58 0.59 9.53
N PHE A 295 4.77 0.80 8.94
CA PHE A 295 6.04 0.32 9.47
C PHE A 295 6.74 1.40 10.30
N ILE A 296 6.71 2.67 9.86
CA ILE A 296 7.32 3.81 10.57
C ILE A 296 6.74 3.97 11.98
N VAL A 297 5.42 3.90 12.14
CA VAL A 297 4.75 4.14 13.43
C VAL A 297 5.17 3.10 14.49
N PRO A 298 5.10 1.78 14.23
CA PRO A 298 5.63 0.78 15.17
C PRO A 298 7.14 0.90 15.39
N PHE A 299 7.89 1.34 14.37
CA PHE A 299 9.33 1.59 14.49
C PHE A 299 9.62 2.72 15.48
N LEU A 300 8.89 3.84 15.40
CA LEU A 300 8.99 4.95 16.34
C LEU A 300 8.71 4.50 17.77
N PHE A 301 7.66 3.70 17.95
CA PHE A 301 7.28 3.21 19.27
C PHE A 301 8.37 2.31 19.87
N LYS A 302 8.96 1.41 19.06
CA LYS A 302 10.11 0.59 19.46
C LYS A 302 11.31 1.46 19.88
N LEU A 303 11.56 2.57 19.19
CA LEU A 303 12.73 3.43 19.45
C LEU A 303 12.56 4.42 20.60
N ARG A 304 11.33 4.89 20.88
CA ARG A 304 11.08 6.07 21.71
C ARG A 304 10.21 5.84 22.94
N LEU A 305 9.34 4.84 22.92
CA LEU A 305 8.33 4.67 23.95
C LEU A 305 8.62 3.44 24.80
N LYS A 306 8.30 3.51 26.10
CA LYS A 306 8.17 2.31 26.93
C LYS A 306 6.94 1.54 26.48
N THR A 307 6.96 0.23 26.70
CA THR A 307 5.94 -0.72 26.23
C THR A 307 4.50 -0.27 26.50
N LEU A 308 4.18 0.20 27.72
CA LEU A 308 2.82 0.67 28.06
C LEU A 308 2.37 1.86 27.20
N TYR A 309 3.23 2.88 27.03
CA TYR A 309 2.92 4.07 26.24
C TYR A 309 2.79 3.74 24.75
N SER A 310 3.51 2.73 24.25
CA SER A 310 3.34 2.23 22.89
C SER A 310 1.93 1.68 22.65
N TYR A 311 1.36 0.94 23.61
CA TYR A 311 -0.01 0.41 23.52
C TYR A 311 -1.07 1.52 23.55
N ILE A 312 -0.87 2.56 24.37
CA ILE A 312 -1.79 3.71 24.41
C ILE A 312 -1.72 4.49 23.09
N ALA A 313 -0.50 4.76 22.60
CA ALA A 313 -0.30 5.50 21.36
C ALA A 313 -0.85 4.76 20.13
N ILE A 314 -0.68 3.43 20.05
CA ILE A 314 -1.23 2.64 18.94
C ILE A 314 -2.77 2.60 18.99
N LEU A 315 -3.36 2.53 20.19
CA LEU A 315 -4.82 2.56 20.34
C LEU A 315 -5.40 3.91 19.89
N LEU A 316 -4.81 5.02 20.34
CA LEU A 316 -5.22 6.36 19.89
C LEU A 316 -5.05 6.53 18.38
N TYR A 317 -3.91 6.10 17.84
CA TYR A 317 -3.68 6.08 16.40
C TYR A 317 -4.76 5.26 15.68
N PHE A 318 -5.08 4.07 16.19
CA PHE A 318 -6.09 3.20 15.59
C PHE A 318 -7.47 3.88 15.53
N LEU A 319 -7.95 4.40 16.67
CA LEU A 319 -9.27 5.00 16.77
C LEU A 319 -9.42 6.26 15.90
N ILE A 320 -8.43 7.16 15.94
CA ILE A 320 -8.44 8.38 15.13
C ILE A 320 -8.47 8.04 13.64
N ASN A 321 -7.62 7.10 13.20
CA ASN A 321 -7.56 6.74 11.79
C ASN A 321 -8.79 5.97 11.33
N LEU A 322 -9.35 5.11 12.18
CA LEU A 322 -10.58 4.39 11.87
C LEU A 322 -11.73 5.37 11.64
N TYR A 323 -11.87 6.37 12.52
CA TYR A 323 -12.85 7.43 12.37
C TYR A 323 -12.62 8.24 11.08
N ILE A 324 -11.40 8.71 10.84
CA ILE A 324 -11.09 9.47 9.62
C ILE A 324 -11.39 8.66 8.36
N ASN A 325 -11.03 7.37 8.35
CA ASN A 325 -11.20 6.53 7.18
C ASN A 325 -12.69 6.22 6.93
N LEU A 326 -13.41 5.74 7.94
CA LEU A 326 -14.83 5.38 7.79
C LEU A 326 -15.72 6.59 7.55
N TYR A 327 -15.46 7.77 8.11
CA TYR A 327 -16.36 8.92 7.92
C TYR A 327 -15.98 9.80 6.73
N TYR A 328 -14.68 9.96 6.42
CA TYR A 328 -14.25 10.94 5.40
C TYR A 328 -13.62 10.31 4.16
N GLN A 329 -13.08 9.10 4.24
CA GLN A 329 -12.36 8.50 3.09
C GLN A 329 -13.22 7.47 2.36
N VAL A 330 -13.90 6.59 3.09
CA VAL A 330 -14.67 5.47 2.54
C VAL A 330 -16.02 5.26 3.27
N PRO A 331 -16.88 6.30 3.39
CA PRO A 331 -18.16 6.21 4.12
C PRO A 331 -19.14 5.17 3.58
N PHE A 332 -18.98 4.78 2.33
CA PHE A 332 -19.80 3.79 1.64
C PHE A 332 -19.35 2.34 1.90
N VAL A 333 -18.16 2.09 2.46
CA VAL A 333 -17.56 0.73 2.49
C VAL A 333 -18.41 -0.28 3.25
N VAL A 334 -19.06 0.15 4.34
CA VAL A 334 -19.90 -0.74 5.16
C VAL A 334 -21.15 -1.14 4.38
N HIS A 335 -21.77 -0.19 3.70
CA HIS A 335 -22.95 -0.46 2.87
C HIS A 335 -22.59 -1.37 1.69
N ASP A 336 -21.51 -1.07 0.98
CA ASP A 336 -21.07 -1.86 -0.17
C ASP A 336 -20.62 -3.28 0.23
N TYR A 337 -20.12 -3.46 1.46
CA TYR A 337 -19.76 -4.79 1.97
C TYR A 337 -20.94 -5.75 2.01
N PHE A 338 -22.16 -5.27 2.24
CA PHE A 338 -23.36 -6.10 2.32
C PHE A 338 -24.16 -6.16 1.02
N LYS A 339 -23.70 -5.49 -0.05
CA LYS A 339 -24.30 -5.62 -1.38
C LYS A 339 -24.00 -6.99 -1.98
N GLN A 340 -24.96 -7.51 -2.74
CA GLN A 340 -24.73 -8.70 -3.55
C GLN A 340 -23.73 -8.38 -4.66
N ILE A 341 -22.80 -9.30 -4.94
CA ILE A 341 -21.84 -9.11 -6.04
C ILE A 341 -22.58 -9.33 -7.37
N GLY A 342 -22.45 -8.38 -8.29
CA GLY A 342 -23.09 -8.40 -9.61
C GLY A 342 -24.54 -7.89 -9.65
N SER A 343 -25.00 -7.15 -8.62
CA SER A 343 -26.30 -6.47 -8.60
C SER A 343 -26.31 -5.11 -9.27
#